data_AF-E9RZR0-F1
#
_entry.id   AF-E9RZR0-F1
#
_cell.length_a   1.000
_cell.length_b   1.000
_cell.length_c   1.000
_cell.angle_alpha   90.00
_cell.angle_beta   90.00
_cell.angle_gamma   90.00
#
_symmetry.space_group_name_H-M   'P 1'
#
loop_
_entity.id
_entity.type
_entity.pdbx_description
1 polymer ?
#
loop_
_entity_poly.entity_id
_entity_poly.type
_entity_poly.pdbx_seq_one_letter_code
_entity_poly.pdbx_strand_id
1 'polypeptide(L)'
;MYGTKEFHDRFVGIEGAFDKSLHALQKLNEKKKNFCMASSVVTNECVDSLLELHKMLENMGIRHRLTPLIYPTTQGDLSPTKLRISEEKIVELLHQKIFTYSGSECNSGISRLRISPLGEVNPCELFRNVSLGNLFEHSLKEILSSEERQSWIKFVREESQVGECQKCENRKYCPRCLGVLYLENGNIREKADGLCRLANAKVWSMKDESQATGTEV
;
A
#
# COMPACT_ATOMS: atom_id res chain seq x y z
N MET A 1 -7.87 -11.43 0.48
CA MET A 1 -8.84 -12.19 1.32
C MET A 1 -8.90 -11.52 2.68
N TYR A 2 -10.01 -11.59 3.41
CA TYR A 2 -10.22 -10.78 4.62
C TYR A 2 -10.76 -11.64 5.74
N GLY A 3 -9.95 -11.91 6.77
CA GLY A 3 -10.39 -12.62 7.97
C GLY A 3 -10.94 -14.03 7.73
N THR A 4 -11.89 -14.42 8.58
CA THR A 4 -12.65 -15.67 8.46
C THR A 4 -13.53 -15.67 7.21
N LYS A 5 -14.12 -16.82 6.88
CA LYS A 5 -15.09 -16.95 5.78
C LYS A 5 -16.25 -15.96 5.93
N GLU A 6 -16.85 -15.90 7.12
CA GLU A 6 -18.01 -15.06 7.42
C GLU A 6 -17.64 -13.59 7.33
N PHE A 7 -16.47 -13.20 7.83
CA PHE A 7 -15.98 -11.83 7.70
C PHE A 7 -15.74 -11.49 6.22
N HIS A 8 -15.05 -12.36 5.48
CA HIS A 8 -14.68 -12.12 4.10
C HIS A 8 -15.90 -11.89 3.22
N ASP A 9 -16.87 -12.81 3.25
CA ASP A 9 -18.06 -12.78 2.43
C ASP A 9 -18.92 -11.54 2.74
N ARG A 10 -19.05 -11.18 4.03
CA ARG A 10 -19.71 -9.94 4.46
C ARG A 10 -18.96 -8.70 3.98
N PHE A 11 -17.63 -8.66 4.14
CA PHE A 11 -16.80 -7.50 3.80
C PHE A 11 -16.80 -7.23 2.30
N VAL A 12 -16.77 -8.27 1.47
CA VAL A 12 -16.82 -8.13 0.00
C VAL A 12 -18.25 -8.07 -0.55
N GLY A 13 -19.26 -8.39 0.27
CA GLY A 13 -20.67 -8.37 -0.11
C GLY A 13 -21.11 -9.52 -1.03
N ILE A 14 -20.38 -10.65 -1.02
CA ILE A 14 -20.64 -11.79 -1.92
C ILE A 14 -20.55 -13.09 -1.11
N GLU A 15 -21.67 -13.82 -1.03
CA GLU A 15 -21.73 -15.15 -0.42
C GLU A 15 -20.87 -16.17 -1.20
N GLY A 16 -20.07 -16.94 -0.46
CA GLY A 16 -19.15 -17.95 -1.00
C GLY A 16 -17.90 -17.37 -1.68
N ALA A 17 -17.61 -16.08 -1.55
CA ALA A 17 -16.43 -15.45 -2.13
C ALA A 17 -15.12 -15.99 -1.51
N PHE A 18 -15.14 -16.33 -0.22
CA PHE A 18 -14.00 -16.88 0.49
C PHE A 18 -13.58 -18.22 -0.10
N ASP A 19 -14.54 -19.15 -0.21
CA ASP A 19 -14.28 -20.50 -0.73
C ASP A 19 -13.78 -20.44 -2.17
N LYS A 20 -14.40 -19.58 -3.00
CA LYS A 20 -13.95 -19.37 -4.39
C LYS A 20 -12.52 -18.82 -4.46
N SER A 21 -12.19 -17.85 -3.61
CA SER A 21 -10.85 -17.26 -3.54
C SER A 21 -9.81 -18.28 -3.06
N LEU A 22 -10.13 -19.06 -2.02
CA LEU A 22 -9.26 -20.09 -1.48
C LEU A 22 -9.03 -21.21 -2.49
N HIS A 23 -10.10 -21.67 -3.15
CA HIS A 23 -10.01 -22.69 -4.20
C HIS A 23 -9.09 -22.25 -5.35
N ALA A 24 -9.23 -21.00 -5.80
CA ALA A 24 -8.36 -20.45 -6.85
C ALA A 24 -6.88 -20.42 -6.40
N LEU A 25 -6.59 -19.99 -5.17
CA LEU A 25 -5.24 -19.98 -4.62
C LEU A 25 -4.64 -21.39 -4.54
N GLN A 26 -5.42 -22.37 -4.07
CA GLN A 26 -4.99 -23.78 -4.01
C GLN A 26 -4.64 -24.31 -5.41
N LYS A 27 -5.55 -24.11 -6.39
CA LYS A 27 -5.35 -24.57 -7.77
C LYS A 27 -4.11 -23.96 -8.42
N LEU A 28 -3.85 -22.68 -8.19
CA LEU A 28 -2.67 -22.00 -8.73
C LEU A 28 -1.38 -22.50 -8.04
N ASN A 29 -1.42 -22.70 -6.72
CA ASN A 29 -0.27 -23.19 -5.97
C ASN A 29 0.08 -24.65 -6.31
N GLU A 30 -0.91 -25.49 -6.59
CA GLU A 30 -0.75 -26.86 -7.11
C GLU A 30 0.05 -26.88 -8.43
N LYS A 31 -0.21 -25.89 -9.31
CA LYS A 31 0.48 -25.79 -10.61
C LYS A 31 1.89 -25.25 -10.50
N LYS A 32 2.09 -24.23 -9.66
CA LYS A 32 3.41 -23.63 -9.42
C LYS A 32 3.43 -22.98 -8.04
N LYS A 33 4.25 -23.54 -7.15
CA LYS A 33 4.48 -22.96 -5.82
C LYS A 33 4.90 -21.50 -5.94
N ASN A 34 4.35 -20.66 -5.05
CA ASN A 34 4.64 -19.22 -4.96
C ASN A 34 4.23 -18.37 -6.19
N PHE A 35 3.43 -18.91 -7.11
CA PHE A 35 2.97 -18.18 -8.29
C PHE A 35 1.91 -17.12 -7.96
N CYS A 36 0.94 -17.47 -7.11
CA CYS A 36 -0.10 -16.56 -6.65
C CYS A 36 0.18 -16.06 -5.22
N MET A 37 -0.44 -14.94 -4.86
CA MET A 37 -0.34 -14.37 -3.52
C MET A 37 -1.70 -13.87 -3.03
N ALA A 38 -2.09 -14.26 -1.81
CA ALA A 38 -3.19 -13.61 -1.12
C ALA A 38 -2.71 -12.28 -0.54
N SER A 39 -3.21 -11.16 -1.08
CA SER A 39 -2.95 -9.85 -0.50
C SER A 39 -4.17 -9.40 0.33
N SER A 40 -3.88 -8.84 1.50
CA SER A 40 -4.90 -8.45 2.47
C SER A 40 -4.53 -7.13 3.13
N VAL A 41 -5.52 -6.27 3.30
CA VAL A 41 -5.36 -5.00 4.02
C VAL A 41 -5.81 -5.22 5.46
N VAL A 42 -4.95 -4.87 6.40
CA VAL A 42 -5.24 -4.98 7.83
C VAL A 42 -6.10 -3.79 8.24
N THR A 43 -7.27 -4.08 8.80
CA THR A 43 -8.17 -3.07 9.36
C THR A 43 -8.37 -3.33 10.85
N ASN A 44 -8.84 -2.32 11.58
CA ASN A 44 -9.26 -2.47 12.97
C ASN A 44 -10.41 -3.48 13.16
N GLU A 45 -11.21 -3.75 12.14
CA GLU A 45 -12.36 -4.67 12.21
C GLU A 45 -11.98 -6.14 12.04
N CYS A 46 -10.85 -6.44 11.39
CA CYS A 46 -10.50 -7.80 11.00
C CYS A 46 -9.10 -8.24 11.40
N VAL A 47 -8.34 -7.43 12.14
CA VAL A 47 -6.94 -7.73 12.46
C VAL A 47 -6.77 -9.12 13.07
N ASP A 48 -7.57 -9.52 14.05
CA ASP A 48 -7.41 -10.83 14.72
C ASP A 48 -7.76 -11.99 13.76
N SER A 49 -8.90 -11.90 13.08
CA SER A 49 -9.31 -12.89 12.08
C SER A 49 -8.33 -12.98 10.89
N LEU A 50 -7.66 -11.88 10.55
CA LEU A 50 -6.64 -11.86 9.49
C LEU A 50 -5.38 -12.59 9.92
N LEU A 51 -5.02 -12.57 11.20
CA LEU A 51 -3.89 -13.34 11.73
C LEU A 51 -4.17 -14.84 11.71
N GLU A 52 -5.42 -15.25 11.95
CA GLU A 52 -5.82 -16.66 11.76
C GLU A 52 -5.72 -17.08 10.30
N LEU A 53 -6.24 -16.26 9.38
CA LEU A 53 -6.11 -16.49 7.94
C LEU A 53 -4.64 -16.56 7.51
N HIS A 54 -3.79 -15.68 8.04
CA HIS A 54 -2.35 -15.64 7.77
C HIS A 54 -1.69 -16.99 8.10
N LYS A 55 -1.89 -17.47 9.34
CA LYS A 55 -1.37 -18.78 9.79
C LYS A 55 -1.92 -19.93 8.93
N MET A 56 -3.19 -19.89 8.58
CA MET A 56 -3.80 -20.90 7.71
C MET A 56 -3.12 -20.95 6.34
N LEU A 57 -2.94 -19.80 5.68
CA LEU A 57 -2.30 -19.72 4.38
C LEU A 57 -0.81 -20.10 4.43
N GLU A 58 -0.12 -19.74 5.51
CA GLU A 58 1.26 -20.17 5.77
C GLU A 58 1.38 -21.69 5.84
N ASN A 59 0.53 -22.35 6.64
CA ASN A 59 0.49 -23.81 6.77
C ASN A 59 0.18 -24.52 5.45
N MET A 60 -0.59 -23.88 4.57
CA MET A 60 -0.89 -24.40 3.22
C MET A 60 0.24 -24.15 2.22
N GLY A 61 1.32 -23.47 2.62
CA GLY A 61 2.39 -23.05 1.73
C GLY A 61 1.91 -22.08 0.64
N ILE A 62 0.85 -21.31 0.92
CA ILE A 62 0.32 -20.29 0.02
C ILE A 62 0.94 -18.95 0.41
N ARG A 63 1.62 -18.33 -0.55
CA ARG A 63 2.20 -17.00 -0.37
C ARG A 63 1.10 -16.00 -0.04
N HIS A 64 1.35 -15.17 0.96
CA HIS A 64 0.41 -14.14 1.38
C HIS A 64 1.17 -12.89 1.84
N ARG A 65 0.47 -11.76 1.87
CA ARG A 65 1.00 -10.47 2.32
C ARG A 65 -0.09 -9.69 3.01
N LEU A 66 0.26 -9.12 4.15
CA LEU A 66 -0.55 -8.15 4.86
C LEU A 66 0.03 -6.75 4.68
N THR A 67 -0.82 -5.75 4.61
CA THR A 67 -0.43 -4.34 4.61
C THR A 67 -1.36 -3.52 5.49
N PRO A 68 -0.83 -2.63 6.35
CA PRO A 68 -1.66 -1.71 7.14
C PRO A 68 -2.02 -0.43 6.35
N LEU A 69 -1.61 -0.32 5.08
CA LEU A 69 -1.79 0.89 4.28
C LEU A 69 -3.24 1.03 3.81
N ILE A 70 -3.93 2.03 4.37
CA ILE A 70 -5.25 2.47 3.92
C ILE A 70 -5.17 3.96 3.59
N TYR A 71 -5.56 4.30 2.37
CA TYR A 71 -5.52 5.68 1.86
C TYR A 71 -6.94 6.25 1.76
N PRO A 72 -7.07 7.58 1.62
CA PRO A 72 -8.32 8.18 1.17
C PRO A 72 -8.79 7.58 -0.17
N THR A 73 -10.06 7.81 -0.50
CA THR A 73 -10.54 7.49 -1.85
C THR A 73 -9.80 8.33 -2.89
N THR A 74 -9.89 7.95 -4.17
CA THR A 74 -9.24 8.73 -5.25
C THR A 74 -9.88 10.10 -5.48
N GLN A 75 -10.95 10.42 -4.75
CA GLN A 75 -11.60 11.74 -4.70
C GLN A 75 -11.26 12.53 -3.43
N GLY A 76 -10.37 11.99 -2.57
CA GLY A 76 -9.96 12.64 -1.32
C GLY A 76 -10.90 12.41 -0.13
N ASP A 77 -11.92 11.53 -0.25
CA ASP A 77 -12.74 11.17 0.91
C ASP A 77 -11.90 10.38 1.93
N LEU A 78 -11.80 10.94 3.14
CA LEU A 78 -11.04 10.39 4.26
C LEU A 78 -11.78 9.28 5.01
N SER A 79 -13.04 8.97 4.67
CA SER A 79 -13.82 7.92 5.35
C SER A 79 -13.09 6.56 5.50
N PRO A 80 -12.29 6.06 4.52
CA PRO A 80 -11.58 4.79 4.69
C PRO A 80 -10.49 4.84 5.76
N THR A 81 -9.94 6.02 6.05
CA THR A 81 -8.85 6.18 7.05
C THR A 81 -9.29 5.80 8.47
N LYS A 82 -10.60 5.76 8.73
CA LYS A 82 -11.20 5.28 9.98
C LYS A 82 -10.98 3.78 10.24
N LEU A 83 -10.66 3.01 9.19
CA LEU A 83 -10.37 1.58 9.28
C LEU A 83 -8.91 1.29 9.65
N ARG A 84 -8.06 2.32 9.75
CA ARG A 84 -6.64 2.16 10.10
C ARG A 84 -6.49 1.59 11.51
N ILE A 85 -5.60 0.63 11.66
CA ILE A 85 -5.17 0.12 12.97
C ILE A 85 -4.36 1.18 13.74
N SER A 86 -4.31 1.06 15.07
CA SER A 86 -3.53 1.96 15.92
C SER A 86 -2.02 1.78 15.74
N GLU A 87 -1.21 2.76 16.18
CA GLU A 87 0.26 2.65 16.13
C GLU A 87 0.76 1.47 16.97
N GLU A 88 0.16 1.22 18.13
CA GLU A 88 0.48 0.09 19.01
C GLU A 88 0.25 -1.23 18.29
N LYS A 89 -0.88 -1.36 17.57
CA LYS A 89 -1.16 -2.57 16.79
C LYS A 89 -0.20 -2.72 15.61
N ILE A 90 0.23 -1.61 14.99
CA ILE A 90 1.28 -1.66 13.95
C ILE A 90 2.59 -2.19 14.54
N VAL A 91 3.00 -1.70 15.73
CA VAL A 91 4.20 -2.18 16.45
C VAL A 91 4.10 -3.67 16.77
N GLU A 92 2.98 -4.10 17.34
CA GLU A 92 2.72 -5.52 17.66
C GLU A 92 2.89 -6.42 16.43
N LEU A 93 2.31 -6.03 15.30
CA LEU A 93 2.38 -6.79 14.06
C LEU A 93 3.77 -6.76 13.42
N LEU A 94 4.54 -5.68 13.61
CA LEU A 94 5.93 -5.59 13.20
C LEU A 94 6.82 -6.56 14.00
N HIS A 95 6.65 -6.63 15.32
CA HIS A 95 7.39 -7.57 16.18
C HIS A 95 7.08 -9.03 15.82
N GLN A 96 5.82 -9.33 15.51
CA GLN A 96 5.39 -10.64 15.01
C GLN A 96 5.85 -10.92 13.57
N LYS A 97 6.52 -9.98 12.89
CA LYS A 97 6.99 -10.07 11.50
C LYS A 97 5.86 -10.37 10.50
N ILE A 98 4.63 -10.00 10.82
CA ILE A 98 3.44 -10.20 10.00
C ILE A 98 3.53 -9.41 8.69
N PHE A 99 4.18 -8.24 8.74
CA PHE A 99 4.57 -7.48 7.57
C PHE A 99 5.88 -6.72 7.84
N THR A 100 6.49 -6.23 6.77
CA THR A 100 7.66 -5.36 6.83
C THR A 100 7.57 -4.29 5.76
N TYR A 101 8.19 -3.15 6.01
CA TYR A 101 8.32 -2.06 5.04
C TYR A 101 9.54 -1.21 5.39
N SER A 102 9.97 -0.44 4.41
CA SER A 102 11.03 0.53 4.50
C SER A 102 10.58 1.85 3.87
N GLY A 103 11.39 2.89 4.03
CA GLY A 103 11.26 4.07 3.23
C GLY A 103 11.43 3.74 1.74
N SER A 104 10.75 4.52 0.91
CA SER A 104 10.82 4.40 -0.55
C SER A 104 10.72 5.76 -1.23
N GLU A 105 10.98 5.76 -2.53
CA GLU A 105 10.80 6.91 -3.42
C GLU A 105 9.57 6.72 -4.31
N CYS A 106 8.92 7.84 -4.64
CA CYS A 106 7.78 7.84 -5.51
C CYS A 106 8.20 7.54 -6.96
N ASN A 107 7.61 6.50 -7.53
CA ASN A 107 7.88 6.05 -8.90
C ASN A 107 6.73 6.40 -9.88
N SER A 108 5.82 7.29 -9.49
CA SER A 108 4.66 7.71 -10.27
C SER A 108 5.07 8.31 -11.60
N GLY A 109 4.65 7.71 -12.72
CA GLY A 109 5.05 8.09 -14.08
C GLY A 109 6.46 7.65 -14.49
N ILE A 110 7.32 7.22 -13.55
CA ILE A 110 8.70 6.79 -13.81
C ILE A 110 8.72 5.32 -14.23
N SER A 111 8.45 4.42 -13.28
CA SER A 111 8.38 2.97 -13.49
C SER A 111 6.99 2.40 -13.19
N ARG A 112 6.03 3.28 -12.86
CA ARG A 112 4.62 2.97 -12.64
C ARG A 112 3.75 3.85 -13.52
N LEU A 113 2.63 3.28 -13.97
CA LEU A 113 1.57 3.95 -14.70
C LEU A 113 0.25 3.21 -14.47
N ARG A 114 -0.86 3.91 -14.66
CA ARG A 114 -2.22 3.34 -14.73
C ARG A 114 -2.74 3.54 -16.14
N ILE A 115 -3.41 2.53 -16.68
CA ILE A 115 -4.18 2.64 -17.92
C ILE A 115 -5.65 2.38 -17.54
N SER A 116 -6.54 3.30 -17.87
CA SER A 116 -7.97 3.14 -17.65
C SER A 116 -8.63 2.33 -18.77
N PRO A 117 -9.84 1.78 -18.56
CA PRO A 117 -10.61 1.15 -19.64
C PRO A 117 -10.94 2.08 -20.81
N LEU A 118 -10.84 3.40 -20.62
CA LEU A 118 -11.08 4.42 -21.65
C LEU A 118 -9.78 4.86 -22.35
N GLY A 119 -8.69 4.09 -22.19
CA GLY A 119 -7.40 4.36 -22.82
C GLY A 119 -6.55 5.42 -22.14
N GLU A 120 -7.09 6.16 -21.16
CA GLU A 120 -6.38 7.20 -20.42
C GLU A 120 -5.18 6.62 -19.65
N VAL A 121 -4.01 7.22 -19.84
CA VAL A 121 -2.78 6.86 -19.14
C VAL A 121 -2.51 7.89 -18.04
N ASN A 122 -2.47 7.44 -16.79
CA ASN A 122 -2.13 8.29 -15.65
C ASN A 122 -0.78 7.86 -15.04
N PRO A 123 -0.11 8.74 -14.28
CA PRO A 123 1.16 8.41 -13.62
C PRO A 123 1.09 7.29 -12.58
N CYS A 124 -0.04 7.16 -11.87
CA CYS A 124 -0.29 6.05 -10.96
C CYS A 124 -1.79 5.92 -10.66
N GLU A 125 -2.15 4.95 -9.83
CA GLU A 125 -3.53 4.68 -9.42
C GLU A 125 -4.17 5.77 -8.57
N LEU A 126 -3.36 6.63 -7.93
CA LEU A 126 -3.80 7.70 -7.04
C LEU A 126 -3.87 9.07 -7.74
N PHE A 127 -3.09 9.31 -8.80
CA PHE A 127 -3.10 10.56 -9.57
C PHE A 127 -3.98 10.43 -10.82
N ARG A 128 -5.28 10.11 -10.63
CA ARG A 128 -6.21 9.89 -11.75
C ARG A 128 -6.60 11.16 -12.51
N ASN A 129 -6.39 12.34 -11.91
CA ASN A 129 -6.68 13.62 -12.55
C ASN A 129 -5.51 14.13 -13.41
N VAL A 130 -4.42 13.36 -13.49
CA VAL A 130 -3.24 13.71 -14.30
C VAL A 130 -3.21 12.78 -15.51
N SER A 131 -3.49 13.32 -16.68
CA SER A 131 -3.38 12.59 -17.94
C SER A 131 -1.97 12.72 -18.51
N LEU A 132 -1.38 11.60 -18.92
CA LEU A 132 -0.17 11.53 -19.72
C LEU A 132 -0.47 11.30 -21.21
N GLY A 133 -1.73 11.07 -21.57
CA GLY A 133 -2.19 10.76 -22.93
C GLY A 133 -3.26 9.66 -22.97
N ASN A 134 -3.76 9.35 -24.17
CA ASN A 134 -4.79 8.32 -24.38
C ASN A 134 -4.34 7.28 -25.44
N LEU A 135 -4.48 5.99 -25.14
CA LEU A 135 -4.10 4.89 -26.03
C LEU A 135 -4.97 4.76 -27.29
N PHE A 136 -6.13 5.41 -27.33
CA PHE A 136 -6.96 5.49 -28.53
C PHE A 136 -6.48 6.57 -29.52
N GLU A 137 -5.58 7.44 -29.08
CA GLU A 137 -5.05 8.56 -29.87
C GLU A 137 -3.56 8.36 -30.18
N HIS A 138 -2.79 7.83 -29.23
CA HIS A 138 -1.34 7.66 -29.32
C HIS A 138 -0.92 6.26 -28.88
N SER A 139 0.14 5.73 -29.48
CA SER A 139 0.76 4.50 -28.98
C SER A 139 1.34 4.70 -27.58
N LEU A 140 1.44 3.61 -26.81
CA LEU A 140 2.07 3.67 -25.49
C LEU A 140 3.51 4.21 -25.58
N LYS A 141 4.25 3.89 -26.64
CA LYS A 141 5.62 4.38 -26.84
C LYS A 141 5.66 5.90 -26.97
N GLU A 142 4.74 6.49 -27.75
CA GLU A 142 4.64 7.95 -27.91
C GLU A 142 4.30 8.62 -26.58
N ILE A 143 3.31 8.08 -25.85
CA ILE A 143 2.94 8.57 -24.52
C ILE A 143 4.13 8.50 -23.54
N LEU A 144 4.90 7.42 -23.57
CA LEU A 144 6.07 7.26 -22.70
C LEU A 144 7.23 8.22 -23.05
N SER A 145 7.29 8.70 -24.28
CA SER A 145 8.28 9.66 -24.76
C SER A 145 7.77 11.11 -24.77
N SER A 146 6.52 11.34 -24.38
CA SER A 146 5.84 12.65 -24.41
C SER A 146 6.42 13.69 -23.45
N GLU A 147 6.24 14.97 -23.78
CA GLU A 147 6.62 16.08 -22.91
C GLU A 147 5.79 16.12 -21.62
N GLU A 148 4.52 15.72 -21.69
CA GLU A 148 3.61 15.58 -20.55
C GLU A 148 4.21 14.65 -19.50
N ARG A 149 4.67 13.46 -19.92
CA ARG A 149 5.32 12.51 -19.02
C ARG A 149 6.66 13.03 -18.50
N GLN A 150 7.49 13.65 -19.34
CA GLN A 150 8.79 14.19 -18.88
C GLN A 150 8.59 15.30 -17.84
N SER A 151 7.61 16.18 -18.06
CA SER A 151 7.24 17.25 -17.14
C SER A 151 6.75 16.70 -15.81
N TRP A 152 5.91 15.66 -15.85
CA TRP A 152 5.47 14.97 -14.64
C TRP A 152 6.63 14.30 -13.87
N ILE A 153 7.55 13.64 -14.57
CA ILE A 153 8.72 13.02 -13.93
C ILE A 153 9.60 14.07 -13.25
N LYS A 154 9.82 15.21 -13.92
CA LYS A 154 10.55 16.34 -13.35
C LYS A 154 9.87 16.83 -12.07
N PHE A 155 8.56 17.05 -12.11
CA PHE A 155 7.77 17.43 -10.94
C PHE A 155 7.91 16.42 -9.80
N VAL A 156 7.74 15.12 -10.05
CA VAL A 156 7.87 14.09 -9.01
C VAL A 156 9.27 14.09 -8.37
N ARG A 157 10.32 14.26 -9.17
CA ARG A 157 11.70 14.33 -8.66
C ARG A 157 11.91 15.55 -7.78
N GLU A 158 11.49 16.73 -8.23
CA GLU A 158 11.62 17.98 -7.47
C GLU A 158 10.82 17.92 -6.15
N GLU A 159 9.57 17.48 -6.20
CA GLU A 159 8.70 17.32 -5.03
C GLU A 159 9.18 16.22 -4.07
N SER A 160 9.98 15.29 -4.57
CA SER A 160 10.66 14.30 -3.75
C SER A 160 11.92 14.84 -3.05
N GLN A 161 12.33 16.08 -3.28
CA GLN A 161 13.49 16.69 -2.60
C GLN A 161 13.12 17.85 -1.66
N VAL A 162 11.86 18.26 -1.63
CA VAL A 162 11.40 19.44 -0.86
C VAL A 162 10.38 19.07 0.23
N GLY A 163 10.12 20.06 1.09
CA GLY A 163 9.15 19.98 2.18
C GLY A 163 9.72 19.39 3.48
N GLU A 164 8.95 19.51 4.54
CA GLU A 164 9.33 19.06 5.89
C GLU A 164 9.56 17.54 5.97
N CYS A 165 8.86 16.76 5.14
CA CYS A 165 9.00 15.31 5.12
C CYS A 165 10.40 14.83 4.69
N GLN A 166 11.17 15.63 3.94
CA GLN A 166 12.54 15.26 3.56
C GLN A 166 13.56 15.47 4.68
N LYS A 167 13.27 16.41 5.58
CA LYS A 167 14.09 16.69 6.76
C LYS A 167 13.69 15.82 7.96
N CYS A 168 12.67 14.98 7.81
CA CYS A 168 12.16 14.13 8.88
C CYS A 168 13.16 13.00 9.20
N GLU A 169 13.49 12.84 10.48
CA GLU A 169 14.38 11.77 10.97
C GLU A 169 13.85 10.37 10.63
N ASN A 170 12.53 10.22 10.53
CA ASN A 170 11.86 8.96 10.23
C ASN A 170 11.73 8.70 8.71
N ARG A 171 12.30 9.56 7.84
CA ARG A 171 12.18 9.47 6.37
C ARG A 171 12.61 8.12 5.81
N LYS A 172 13.63 7.49 6.40
CA LYS A 172 14.14 6.15 6.03
C LYS A 172 13.14 5.00 6.26
N TYR A 173 12.08 5.25 7.03
CA TYR A 173 11.01 4.29 7.29
C TYR A 173 9.66 4.72 6.67
N CYS A 174 9.58 5.94 6.14
CA CYS A 174 8.36 6.46 5.54
C CYS A 174 8.28 6.08 4.05
N PRO A 175 7.23 5.38 3.58
CA PRO A 175 7.05 5.09 2.16
C PRO A 175 6.76 6.35 1.33
N ARG A 176 6.48 7.48 1.98
CA ARG A 176 6.33 8.84 1.41
C ARG A 176 5.63 8.86 0.04
N CYS A 177 4.44 8.26 -0.02
CA CYS A 177 3.65 8.23 -1.24
C CYS A 177 3.08 9.63 -1.53
N LEU A 178 3.56 10.30 -2.60
CA LEU A 178 3.06 11.62 -2.99
C LEU A 178 1.54 11.65 -3.22
N GLY A 179 0.98 10.58 -3.78
CA GLY A 179 -0.46 10.48 -3.99
C GLY A 179 -1.25 10.50 -2.68
N VAL A 180 -0.73 9.90 -1.61
CA VAL A 180 -1.36 9.91 -0.29
C VAL A 180 -1.24 11.27 0.37
N LEU A 181 -0.06 11.91 0.27
CA LEU A 181 0.13 13.29 0.75
C LEU A 181 -0.88 14.24 0.09
N TYR A 182 -1.07 14.12 -1.23
CA TYR A 182 -2.05 14.90 -1.97
C TYR A 182 -3.49 14.57 -1.56
N LEU A 183 -3.87 13.30 -1.50
CA LEU A 183 -5.25 12.90 -1.25
C LEU A 183 -5.71 13.19 0.18
N GLU A 184 -4.79 13.20 1.17
CA GLU A 184 -5.13 13.54 2.55
C GLU A 184 -5.28 15.04 2.76
N ASN A 185 -4.44 15.86 2.12
CA ASN A 185 -4.29 17.28 2.46
C ASN A 185 -4.61 18.25 1.33
N GLY A 186 -4.78 17.77 0.09
CA GLY A 186 -4.77 18.62 -1.11
C GLY A 186 -3.39 19.17 -1.48
N ASN A 187 -2.35 18.89 -0.68
CA ASN A 187 -0.99 19.40 -0.84
C ASN A 187 0.05 18.31 -0.60
N ILE A 188 0.83 17.99 -1.63
CA ILE A 188 1.88 16.95 -1.57
C ILE A 188 3.06 17.28 -0.64
N ARG A 189 3.20 18.54 -0.22
CA ARG A 189 4.28 18.97 0.67
C ARG A 189 3.91 18.88 2.15
N GLU A 190 2.63 18.64 2.45
CA GLU A 190 2.12 18.46 3.82
C GLU A 190 2.15 16.99 4.25
N LYS A 191 2.33 16.76 5.55
CA LYS A 191 2.34 15.42 6.14
C LYS A 191 0.99 14.72 6.02
N ALA A 192 1.01 13.44 5.65
CA ALA A 192 -0.13 12.54 5.77
C ALA A 192 -0.08 11.82 7.12
N ASP A 193 -1.16 11.88 7.90
CA ASP A 193 -1.30 11.22 9.21
C ASP A 193 -0.97 9.73 9.09
N GLY A 194 -1.54 9.06 8.08
CA GLY A 194 -1.35 7.63 7.89
C GLY A 194 0.10 7.23 7.63
N LEU A 195 0.86 8.08 6.94
CA LEU A 195 2.27 7.81 6.64
C LEU A 195 3.17 8.14 7.84
N CYS A 196 2.86 9.20 8.59
CA CYS A 196 3.56 9.56 9.82
C CYS A 196 3.41 8.46 10.87
N ARG A 197 2.19 7.96 11.09
CA ARG A 197 1.90 6.88 12.04
C ARG A 197 2.67 5.60 11.74
N LEU A 198 2.77 5.24 10.46
CA LEU A 198 3.62 4.12 10.06
C LEU A 198 5.08 4.40 10.41
N ALA A 199 5.65 5.48 9.88
CA ALA A 199 7.06 5.78 10.11
C ALA A 199 7.44 5.82 11.60
N ASN A 200 6.56 6.37 12.46
CA ASN A 200 6.72 6.37 13.91
C ASN A 200 6.67 4.96 14.51
N ALA A 201 5.65 4.16 14.18
CA ALA A 201 5.51 2.79 14.67
C ALA A 201 6.72 1.92 14.29
N LYS A 202 7.34 2.13 13.11
CA LYS A 202 8.58 1.43 12.74
C LYS A 202 9.77 1.79 13.63
N VAL A 203 9.87 3.06 14.06
CA VAL A 203 10.90 3.51 14.99
C VAL A 203 10.66 2.96 16.37
N TRP A 204 9.41 3.00 16.84
CA TRP A 204 9.03 2.47 18.14
C TRP A 204 9.31 0.97 18.24
N SER A 205 8.95 0.19 17.21
CA SER A 205 9.20 -1.26 17.22
C SER A 205 10.70 -1.60 17.39
N MET A 206 11.60 -0.77 16.84
CA MET A 206 13.05 -0.96 16.98
C MET A 206 13.58 -0.55 18.36
N LYS A 207 13.02 0.51 18.96
CA LYS A 207 13.41 0.93 20.31
C LYS A 207 13.00 -0.12 21.35
N ASP A 208 11.81 -0.68 21.22
CA ASP A 208 11.33 -1.75 22.10
C ASP A 208 12.21 -3.00 21.97
N GLU A 209 12.60 -3.38 20.75
CA GLU A 209 13.54 -4.48 20.53
C GLU A 209 14.90 -4.20 21.19
N SER A 210 15.45 -2.99 21.03
CA SER A 210 16.75 -2.61 21.63
C SER A 210 16.75 -2.64 23.16
N GLN A 211 15.64 -2.23 23.78
CA GLN A 211 15.44 -2.31 25.23
C GLN A 211 15.24 -3.75 25.70
N ALA A 212 14.56 -4.59 24.90
CA ALA A 212 14.37 -6.00 25.20
C ALA A 212 15.65 -6.85 25.02
N THR A 213 16.55 -6.47 24.09
CA THR A 213 17.81 -7.18 23.82
C THR A 213 19.02 -6.57 24.53
N GLY A 214 18.85 -5.50 25.30
CA GLY A 214 19.93 -4.82 26.04
C GLY A 214 21.03 -4.24 25.14
N THR A 215 20.68 -3.88 23.90
CA THR A 215 21.64 -3.36 22.91
C THR A 215 21.32 -1.89 22.66
N GLU A 216 22.14 -0.96 23.18
CA GLU A 216 21.99 0.48 22.88
C GLU A 216 22.26 0.75 21.39
N VAL A 217 21.38 1.55 20.75
CA VAL A 217 21.48 1.98 19.34
C VAL A 217 22.26 3.27 19.21
#